data_AF-A0A7Y6PK19-F1
#
_entry.id   AF-A0A7Y6PK19-F1
#
_cell.length_a   1.000
_cell.length_b   1.000
_cell.length_c   1.000
_cell.angle_alpha   90.00
_cell.angle_beta   90.00
_cell.angle_gamma   90.00
#
_symmetry.space_group_name_H-M   'P 1'
#
loop_
_entity.id
_entity.type
_entity.pdbx_description
1 polymer ?
#
loop_
_entity_poly.entity_id
_entity_poly.type
_entity_poly.pdbx_seq_one_letter_code
_entity_poly.pdbx_strand_id
1 'polypeptide(L)'
;MSVDDIERLSTKLVQDAPARDPADVAQLVLELRAIGSPLALAIARIVEYVDDGLVDPAIALPALAEACATLVAGVKGQVDDSVLEAARYQIDTLTPMPDKPPRVVSIDVPIIKLRKKP
;
A
#
# COMPACT_ATOMS: atom_id res chain seq x y z
N MET A 1 -7.01 -17.25 -14.00
CA MET A 1 -6.57 -16.29 -12.98
C MET A 1 -5.41 -16.96 -12.26
N SER A 2 -4.18 -16.72 -12.72
CA SER A 2 -3.00 -17.38 -12.17
C SER A 2 -2.21 -16.37 -11.34
N VAL A 3 -1.78 -16.80 -10.16
CA VAL A 3 -0.83 -16.06 -9.32
C VAL A 3 0.48 -15.78 -10.07
N ASP A 4 0.79 -16.57 -11.11
CA ASP A 4 1.94 -16.36 -12.00
C ASP A 4 1.81 -15.07 -12.84
N ASP A 5 0.58 -14.61 -13.12
CA ASP A 5 0.37 -13.33 -13.81
C ASP A 5 0.75 -12.14 -12.92
N ILE A 6 0.57 -12.24 -11.60
CA ILE A 6 0.95 -11.19 -10.65
C ILE A 6 2.47 -11.04 -10.60
N GLU A 7 3.22 -12.15 -10.48
CA GLU A 7 4.69 -12.10 -10.50
C GLU A 7 5.22 -11.48 -11.80
N ARG A 8 4.65 -11.88 -12.94
CA ARG A 8 5.03 -11.35 -14.25
C ARG A 8 4.73 -9.85 -14.35
N LEU A 9 3.53 -9.43 -13.99
CA LEU A 9 3.11 -8.04 -14.08
C LEU A 9 3.86 -7.13 -13.09
N SER A 10 4.09 -7.58 -11.85
CA SER A 10 4.87 -6.80 -10.87
C SER A 10 6.32 -6.63 -11.30
N THR A 11 6.92 -7.67 -11.89
CA THR A 11 8.28 -7.60 -12.44
C THR A 11 8.34 -6.61 -13.60
N LYS A 12 7.38 -6.67 -14.52
CA LYS A 12 7.29 -5.76 -15.66
C LYS A 12 7.14 -4.31 -15.20
N LEU A 13 6.30 -4.05 -14.19
CA LEU A 13 6.08 -2.72 -13.60
C LEU A 13 7.37 -2.08 -13.07
N VAL A 14 8.27 -2.88 -12.49
CA VAL A 14 9.58 -2.43 -12.00
C VAL A 14 10.54 -2.15 -13.16
N GLN A 15 10.56 -3.03 -14.17
CA GLN A 15 11.46 -2.92 -15.32
C GLN A 15 11.15 -1.74 -16.23
N ASP A 16 9.86 -1.44 -16.41
CA ASP A 16 9.41 -0.39 -17.32
C ASP A 16 9.38 1.00 -16.65
N ALA A 17 9.73 1.09 -15.36
CA ALA A 17 9.76 2.35 -14.64
C ALA A 17 10.80 3.33 -15.25
N PRO A 18 10.45 4.62 -15.42
CA PRO A 18 9.22 5.28 -14.97
C PRO A 18 8.04 5.22 -15.97
N ALA A 19 8.25 4.71 -17.19
CA ALA A 19 7.27 4.69 -18.27
C ALA A 19 6.40 3.41 -18.26
N ARG A 20 5.62 3.23 -17.19
CA ARG A 20 4.71 2.08 -17.03
C ARG A 20 3.59 2.10 -18.07
N ASP A 21 3.21 0.92 -18.56
CA ASP A 21 2.04 0.74 -19.43
C ASP A 21 0.74 0.73 -18.57
N PRO A 22 -0.20 1.66 -18.80
CA PRO A 22 -1.48 1.68 -18.09
C PRO A 22 -2.28 0.38 -18.21
N ALA A 23 -2.13 -0.36 -19.31
CA ALA A 23 -2.83 -1.64 -19.50
C ALA A 23 -2.32 -2.71 -18.52
N ASP A 24 -1.01 -2.76 -18.26
CA ASP A 24 -0.42 -3.70 -17.30
C ASP A 24 -0.78 -3.33 -15.86
N VAL A 25 -0.82 -2.03 -15.54
CA VAL A 25 -1.30 -1.52 -14.25
C VAL A 25 -2.73 -1.97 -14.00
N ALA A 26 -3.63 -1.72 -14.96
CA ALA A 26 -5.04 -2.09 -14.86
C ALA A 26 -5.22 -3.61 -14.70
N GLN A 27 -4.46 -4.41 -15.45
CA GLN A 27 -4.48 -5.87 -15.32
C GLN A 27 -4.00 -6.31 -13.93
N LEU A 28 -2.89 -5.76 -13.43
CA LEU A 28 -2.36 -6.10 -12.11
C LEU A 28 -3.37 -5.79 -11.00
N VAL A 29 -3.99 -4.61 -11.04
CA VAL A 29 -5.05 -4.21 -10.10
C VAL A 29 -6.24 -5.16 -10.16
N LEU A 30 -6.67 -5.58 -11.35
CA LEU A 30 -7.75 -6.55 -11.53
C LEU A 30 -7.42 -7.89 -10.86
N GLU A 31 -6.25 -8.45 -11.14
CA GLU A 31 -5.81 -9.74 -10.58
C GLU A 31 -5.73 -9.67 -9.03
N LEU A 32 -5.16 -8.59 -8.49
CA LEU A 32 -5.05 -8.38 -7.04
C LEU A 32 -6.42 -8.25 -6.37
N ARG A 33 -7.34 -7.49 -6.97
CA ARG A 33 -8.72 -7.36 -6.45
C ARG A 33 -9.47 -8.69 -6.49
N ALA A 34 -9.19 -9.53 -7.48
CA ALA A 34 -9.83 -10.83 -7.59
C ALA A 34 -9.32 -11.86 -6.55
N ILE A 35 -8.06 -11.74 -6.08
CA ILE A 35 -7.58 -12.49 -4.92
C ILE A 35 -8.29 -12.05 -3.63
N GLY A 36 -8.49 -10.74 -3.47
CA GLY A 36 -9.34 -10.19 -2.41
C GLY A 36 -8.79 -10.33 -0.97
N SER A 37 -7.56 -10.83 -0.80
CA SER A 37 -6.91 -10.87 0.52
C SER A 37 -6.55 -9.45 1.00
N PRO A 38 -6.43 -9.22 2.31
CA PRO A 38 -6.06 -7.91 2.85
C PRO A 38 -4.78 -7.34 2.23
N LEU A 39 -3.75 -8.18 2.06
CA LEU A 39 -2.50 -7.80 1.40
C LEU A 39 -2.73 -7.46 -0.09
N ALA A 40 -3.48 -8.28 -0.83
CA ALA A 40 -3.74 -8.03 -2.25
C ALA A 40 -4.46 -6.70 -2.49
N LEU A 41 -5.45 -6.38 -1.65
CA LEU A 41 -6.18 -5.12 -1.72
C LEU A 41 -5.31 -3.92 -1.36
N ALA A 42 -4.40 -4.05 -0.39
CA ALA A 42 -3.44 -3.01 -0.04
C ALA A 42 -2.47 -2.75 -1.21
N ILE A 43 -1.91 -3.80 -1.81
CA ILE A 43 -1.03 -3.69 -2.99
C ILE A 43 -1.78 -3.00 -4.14
N ALA A 44 -3.00 -3.43 -4.46
CA ALA A 44 -3.80 -2.86 -5.55
C ALA A 44 -3.97 -1.35 -5.37
N ARG A 45 -4.26 -0.92 -4.15
CA ARG A 45 -4.43 0.50 -3.80
C ARG A 45 -3.13 1.30 -3.98
N ILE A 46 -1.99 0.77 -3.56
CA ILE A 46 -0.71 1.46 -3.73
C ILE A 46 -0.30 1.50 -5.22
N VAL A 47 -0.58 0.46 -6.00
CA VAL A 47 -0.38 0.47 -7.45
C VAL A 47 -1.19 1.60 -8.10
N GLU A 48 -2.45 1.79 -7.72
CA GLU A 48 -3.29 2.91 -8.18
C GLU A 48 -2.68 4.27 -7.81
N TYR A 49 -2.21 4.45 -6.57
CA TYR A 49 -1.56 5.71 -6.17
C TYR A 49 -0.27 6.01 -6.91
N VAL A 50 0.49 4.98 -7.27
CA VAL A 50 1.70 5.11 -8.07
C VAL A 50 1.36 5.50 -9.52
N ASP A 51 0.26 4.97 -10.07
CA ASP A 51 -0.25 5.33 -11.41
C ASP A 51 -0.78 6.78 -11.44
N ASP A 52 -1.52 7.17 -10.40
CA ASP A 52 -2.03 8.53 -10.20
C ASP A 52 -0.91 9.56 -9.87
N GLY A 53 0.34 9.12 -9.71
CA GLY A 53 1.48 9.98 -9.39
C GLY A 53 1.47 10.53 -7.96
N LEU A 54 0.70 9.93 -7.07
CA LEU A 54 0.58 10.32 -5.65
C LEU A 54 1.69 9.72 -4.77
N VAL A 55 2.37 8.69 -5.27
CA VAL A 55 3.52 8.05 -4.60
C VAL A 55 4.69 7.96 -5.58
N ASP A 56 5.89 8.28 -5.10
CA ASP A 56 7.11 8.17 -5.89
C ASP A 56 7.37 6.71 -6.31
N PRO A 57 7.42 6.43 -7.64
CA PRO A 57 7.78 5.13 -8.18
C PRO A 57 9.05 4.53 -7.61
N ALA A 58 10.09 5.34 -7.40
CA ALA A 58 11.40 4.88 -6.94
C ALA A 58 11.35 4.30 -5.52
N ILE A 59 10.38 4.75 -4.72
CA ILE A 59 10.16 4.29 -3.35
C ILE A 59 9.17 3.12 -3.34
N ALA A 60 8.07 3.22 -4.09
CA ALA A 60 6.99 2.25 -4.00
C ALA A 60 7.24 0.95 -4.77
N LEU A 61 7.86 1.02 -5.96
CA LEU A 61 7.98 -0.16 -6.83
C LEU A 61 8.79 -1.32 -6.21
N PRO A 62 9.91 -1.08 -5.50
CA PRO A 62 10.62 -2.16 -4.80
C PRO A 62 9.75 -2.84 -3.74
N ALA A 63 9.05 -2.05 -2.92
CA ALA A 63 8.17 -2.57 -1.87
C ALA A 63 6.95 -3.31 -2.46
N LEU A 64 6.39 -2.81 -3.56
CA LEU A 64 5.30 -3.48 -4.29
C LEU A 64 5.75 -4.83 -4.85
N ALA A 65 6.96 -4.92 -5.43
CA ALA A 65 7.48 -6.17 -5.95
C ALA A 65 7.69 -7.21 -4.84
N GLU A 66 8.26 -6.80 -3.70
CA GLU A 66 8.42 -7.67 -2.53
C GLU A 66 7.05 -8.15 -2.01
N ALA A 67 6.10 -7.24 -1.82
CA ALA A 67 4.77 -7.59 -1.34
C ALA A 67 3.99 -8.50 -2.31
N CYS A 68 4.12 -8.30 -3.63
CA CYS A 68 3.57 -9.21 -4.63
C CYS A 68 4.16 -10.61 -4.51
N ALA A 69 5.49 -10.73 -4.33
CA ALA A 69 6.14 -12.02 -4.12
C ALA A 69 5.68 -12.69 -2.82
N THR A 70 5.53 -11.92 -1.73
CA THR A 70 4.99 -12.43 -0.45
C THR A 70 3.55 -12.90 -0.60
N LEU A 71 2.70 -12.15 -1.31
CA LEU A 71 1.32 -12.54 -1.60
C LEU A 71 1.29 -13.86 -2.38
N VAL A 72 2.12 -13.99 -3.41
CA VAL A 72 2.22 -15.20 -4.24
C VAL A 72 2.64 -16.39 -3.39
N ALA A 73 3.67 -16.23 -2.55
CA ALA A 73 4.10 -17.25 -1.61
C ALA A 73 2.97 -17.64 -0.64
N GLY A 74 2.18 -16.67 -0.17
CA GLY A 74 1.02 -16.90 0.69
C GLY A 74 -0.07 -17.73 0.02
N VAL A 75 -0.43 -17.41 -1.23
CA VAL A 75 -1.42 -18.19 -1.99
C VAL A 75 -0.90 -19.61 -2.27
N LYS A 76 0.42 -19.78 -2.43
CA LYS A 76 1.07 -21.09 -2.57
C LYS A 76 1.25 -21.83 -1.23
N GLY A 77 0.85 -21.25 -0.10
CA GLY A 77 0.98 -21.85 1.23
C GLY A 77 2.43 -21.95 1.74
N GLN A 78 3.32 -21.09 1.26
CA GLN A 78 4.75 -21.11 1.54
C GLN A 78 5.16 -20.16 2.69
N VAL A 79 4.25 -19.29 3.11
CA VAL A 79 4.45 -18.35 4.23
C VAL A 79 3.19 -18.32 5.09
N ASP A 80 3.38 -18.02 6.37
CA ASP A 80 2.30 -17.93 7.36
C ASP A 80 1.61 -16.55 7.33
N ASP A 81 0.42 -16.47 7.94
CA ASP A 81 -0.39 -15.25 8.04
C ASP A 81 0.36 -14.07 8.67
N SER A 82 1.31 -14.34 9.58
CA SER A 82 2.12 -13.29 10.21
C SER A 82 3.02 -12.56 9.22
N VAL A 83 3.54 -13.28 8.22
CA VAL A 83 4.37 -12.72 7.15
C VAL A 83 3.49 -11.90 6.20
N LEU A 84 2.29 -12.39 5.89
CA LEU A 84 1.32 -11.66 5.07
C LEU A 84 0.86 -10.35 5.73
N GLU A 85 0.61 -10.37 7.04
CA GLU A 85 0.24 -9.16 7.78
C GLU A 85 1.42 -8.18 7.92
N ALA A 86 2.65 -8.68 8.09
CA ALA A 86 3.83 -7.83 8.10
C ALA A 86 4.03 -7.10 6.75
N ALA A 87 3.91 -7.83 5.64
CA ALA A 87 3.96 -7.25 4.30
C ALA A 87 2.83 -6.24 4.08
N ARG A 88 1.62 -6.52 4.57
CA ARG A 88 0.49 -5.58 4.47
C ARG A 88 0.78 -4.30 5.22
N TYR A 89 1.27 -4.41 6.45
CA TYR A 89 1.66 -3.25 7.24
C TYR A 89 2.70 -2.39 6.53
N GLN A 90 3.74 -3.01 5.95
CA GLN A 90 4.75 -2.30 5.17
C GLN A 90 4.15 -1.55 3.98
N ILE A 91 3.30 -2.21 3.19
CA ILE A 91 2.62 -1.58 2.05
C ILE A 91 1.72 -0.42 2.49
N ASP A 92 0.96 -0.58 3.57
CA ASP A 92 0.06 0.46 4.06
C ASP A 92 0.80 1.77 4.41
N THR A 93 2.09 1.69 4.80
CA THR A 93 2.92 2.88 5.08
C THR A 93 3.19 3.75 3.84
N LEU A 94 2.99 3.23 2.64
CA LEU A 94 3.15 3.97 1.39
C LEU A 94 1.91 4.80 1.04
N THR A 95 0.84 4.70 1.82
CA THR A 95 -0.36 5.52 1.62
C THR A 95 0.01 7.01 1.67
N PRO A 96 -0.35 7.80 0.64
CA PRO A 96 -0.11 9.24 0.63
C PRO A 96 -0.69 9.89 1.89
N MET A 97 0.10 10.78 2.51
CA MET A 97 -0.44 11.59 3.59
C MET A 97 -1.51 12.53 3.03
N PRO A 98 -2.65 12.71 3.72
CA PRO A 98 -3.59 13.76 3.35
C PRO A 98 -2.89 15.13 3.39
N ASP A 99 -3.12 15.97 2.38
CA ASP A 99 -2.50 17.30 2.18
C ASP A 99 -2.55 18.25 3.38
N LYS A 100 -3.39 17.94 4.38
CA LYS A 100 -3.42 18.64 5.66
C LYS A 100 -3.33 17.63 6.80
N PRO A 101 -2.31 17.73 7.68
CA PRO A 101 -2.47 17.19 9.02
C PRO A 101 -3.71 17.84 9.65
N PRO A 102 -4.55 17.10 10.40
CA PRO A 102 -5.63 17.72 11.14
C PRO A 102 -5.01 18.83 11.99
N ARG A 103 -5.48 20.07 11.82
CA ARG A 103 -5.09 21.17 12.71
C ARG A 103 -5.47 20.71 14.12
N VAL A 104 -4.48 20.36 14.92
CA VAL A 104 -4.66 20.23 16.36
C VAL A 104 -5.05 21.61 16.82
N VAL A 105 -6.34 21.83 17.03
CA VAL A 105 -6.83 23.05 17.67
C VAL A 105 -6.43 22.89 19.12
N SER A 106 -5.30 23.48 19.51
CA SER A 106 -4.99 23.71 20.90
C SER A 106 -6.14 24.53 21.46
N ILE A 107 -7.03 23.88 22.21
CA ILE A 107 -8.01 24.60 23.01
C ILE A 107 -7.17 25.27 24.10
N ASP A 108 -6.94 26.57 23.94
CA ASP A 108 -6.36 27.41 24.99
C ASP A 108 -7.36 27.41 26.14
N VAL A 109 -7.23 26.45 27.05
CA VAL A 109 -8.02 26.41 28.28
C VAL A 109 -7.36 27.42 29.21
N PRO A 110 -8.00 28.58 29.52
CA PRO A 110 -7.41 29.52 30.45
C PRO A 110 -7.19 28.83 31.80
N ILE A 111 -5.93 28.85 32.26
CA ILE A 111 -5.42 28.24 33.50
C ILE A 111 -6.25 28.63 34.75
N ILE A 112 -7.04 29.69 34.64
CA ILE A 112 -7.96 30.19 35.67
C ILE A 112 -9.02 29.14 36.08
N LYS A 113 -9.33 28.13 35.24
CA LYS A 113 -10.27 27.04 35.59
C LYS A 113 -9.65 25.87 36.36
N LEU A 114 -8.34 25.85 36.61
CA LEU A 114 -7.68 24.78 37.37
C LEU A 114 -7.63 25.01 38.89
N ARG A 115 -8.19 26.10 39.41
CA ARG A 115 -8.34 26.26 40.87
C ARG A 115 -9.49 25.39 41.39
N LYS A 116 -9.14 24.20 41.87
CA LYS A 116 -9.92 23.51 42.91
C LYS A 116 -10.16 24.50 44.06
N LYS A 117 -11.42 24.69 44.41
CA LYS A 117 -11.87 25.39 45.62
C LYS A 117 -12.30 24.33 46.63
N PRO A 118 -12.22 24.66 47.92
CA PRO A 118 -11.04 24.74 48.77
C PRO A 118 -10.59 23.36 49.31
#